data_AF-A0AAE4LY52-F1
#
_entry.id   AF-A0AAE4LY52-F1
#
_cell.length_a   1.000
_cell.length_b   1.000
_cell.length_c   1.000
_cell.angle_alpha   90.00
_cell.angle_beta   90.00
_cell.angle_gamma   90.00
#
_symmetry.space_group_name_H-M   'P 1'
#
loop_
_entity.id
_entity.type
_entity.pdbx_description
1 polymer ?
#
loop_
_entity_poly.entity_id
_entity_poly.type
_entity_poly.pdbx_seq_one_letter_code
_entity_poly.pdbx_strand_id
1 'polypeptide(L)'
;MKVDCHCSLADVCREQHTTSGGMSSWMSRRGYSVKQAKEDAVRNYYGGVSPSRPTSTSPSFSQIVPVMLSEEEFSLSGVTITFNSGMTISFKRVTPGGIIQMLHDYERREGDPCIL
;
A
#
# COMPACT_ATOMS: atom_id res chain seq x y z
N MET A 1 -20.01 -12.99 -10.70
CA MET A 1 -19.46 -13.98 -9.75
C MET A 1 -18.36 -13.26 -8.98
N LYS A 2 -18.53 -13.07 -7.67
CA LYS A 2 -17.57 -12.34 -6.83
C LYS A 2 -16.46 -13.32 -6.49
N VAL A 3 -15.32 -13.19 -7.16
CA VAL A 3 -14.13 -13.99 -6.86
C VAL A 3 -13.60 -13.44 -5.56
N ASP A 4 -13.85 -14.16 -4.47
CA ASP A 4 -13.18 -13.92 -3.19
C ASP A 4 -11.71 -14.29 -3.39
N CYS A 5 -10.92 -13.32 -3.88
CA CYS A 5 -9.48 -13.44 -3.89
C CYS A 5 -9.06 -13.48 -2.42
N HIS A 6 -8.76 -14.68 -1.93
CA HIS A 6 -8.10 -14.89 -0.66
C HIS A 6 -6.66 -14.38 -0.76
N CYS A 7 -6.49 -13.07 -0.85
CA CYS A 7 -5.18 -12.45 -0.71
C CYS A 7 -4.86 -12.42 0.80
N SER A 8 -3.82 -13.15 1.19
CA SER A 8 -3.34 -13.05 2.56
C SER A 8 -2.68 -11.68 2.76
N LEU A 9 -2.60 -11.22 4.00
CA LEU A 9 -1.85 -9.99 4.32
C LEU A 9 -0.40 -10.07 3.79
N ALA A 10 0.19 -11.26 3.77
CA ALA A 10 1.53 -11.48 3.24
C ALA A 10 1.60 -11.30 1.71
N ASP A 11 0.54 -11.64 0.98
CA ASP A 11 0.48 -11.43 -0.47
C ASP A 11 0.33 -9.94 -0.80
N VAL A 12 -0.53 -9.23 -0.06
CA VAL A 12 -0.66 -7.76 -0.18
C VAL A 12 0.65 -7.06 0.18
N CYS A 13 1.35 -7.52 1.23
CA CYS A 13 2.67 -6.97 1.59
C CYS A 13 3.69 -7.16 0.45
N ARG A 14 3.68 -8.33 -0.20
CA ARG A 14 4.59 -8.67 -1.30
C ARG A 14 4.31 -7.81 -2.53
N GLU A 15 3.04 -7.65 -2.89
CA GLU A 15 2.59 -6.82 -4.02
C GLU A 15 2.89 -5.34 -3.79
N GLN A 16 2.71 -4.85 -2.57
CA GLN A 16 2.95 -3.45 -2.21
C GLN A 16 4.40 -3.18 -1.77
N HIS A 17 5.32 -4.13 -2.00
CA HIS A 17 6.73 -4.03 -1.64
C HIS A 17 6.98 -3.54 -0.20
N THR A 18 6.17 -4.00 0.74
CA THR A 18 6.20 -3.60 2.14
C THR A 18 6.31 -4.81 3.08
N THR A 19 6.64 -4.56 4.34
CA THR A 19 6.73 -5.62 5.37
C THR A 19 5.59 -5.47 6.37
N SER A 20 5.20 -6.57 7.02
CA SER A 20 4.15 -6.53 8.06
C SER A 20 4.48 -5.53 9.17
N GLY A 21 5.74 -5.50 9.61
CA GLY A 21 6.23 -4.53 10.60
C GLY A 21 6.17 -3.08 10.12
N GLY A 22 6.55 -2.84 8.85
CA GLY A 22 6.44 -1.51 8.23
C GLY A 22 5.00 -1.01 8.17
N MET A 23 4.08 -1.90 7.78
CA MET A 23 2.65 -1.61 7.70
C MET A 23 2.02 -1.38 9.08
N SER A 24 2.35 -2.21 10.08
CA SER A 24 1.91 -2.01 11.47
C SER A 24 2.40 -0.66 12.03
N SER A 25 3.65 -0.29 11.77
CA SER A 25 4.22 1.00 12.19
C SER A 25 3.55 2.19 11.48
N TRP A 26 3.25 2.05 10.18
CA TRP A 26 2.52 3.07 9.43
C TRP A 26 1.09 3.27 9.95
N MET A 27 0.37 2.17 10.20
CA MET A 27 -0.98 2.21 10.77
C MET A 27 -0.98 2.87 12.16
N SER A 28 -0.03 2.51 13.02
CA SER A 28 0.10 3.10 14.36
C SER A 28 0.37 4.61 14.31
N ARG A 29 1.25 5.07 13.41
CA ARG A 29 1.56 6.51 13.25
C ARG A 29 0.37 7.35 12.80
N ARG A 30 -0.56 6.73 12.08
CA ARG A 30 -1.79 7.37 11.58
C ARG A 30 -3.01 7.15 12.48
N GLY A 31 -2.81 6.54 13.66
CA GLY A 31 -3.88 6.32 14.63
C GLY A 31 -4.90 5.25 14.22
N TYR A 32 -4.56 4.39 13.25
CA TYR A 32 -5.43 3.27 12.88
C TYR A 32 -5.53 2.27 14.04
N SER A 33 -6.75 2.04 14.52
CA SER A 33 -7.05 1.08 15.59
C SER A 33 -7.78 -0.12 15.01
N VAL A 34 -7.22 -1.32 15.17
CA VAL A 34 -7.88 -2.58 14.78
C VAL A 34 -9.22 -2.75 15.50
N LYS A 35 -9.30 -2.29 16.75
CA LYS A 35 -10.55 -2.30 17.53
C LYS A 35 -11.61 -1.44 16.84
N GLN A 36 -11.25 -0.20 16.47
CA GLN A 36 -12.17 0.72 15.79
C GLN A 36 -12.56 0.19 14.40
N ALA A 37 -11.61 -0.33 13.63
CA ALA A 37 -11.87 -0.91 12.31
C ALA A 37 -12.83 -2.10 12.37
N LYS A 38 -12.71 -2.97 13.40
CA LYS A 38 -13.66 -4.06 13.64
C LYS A 38 -15.04 -3.55 13.99
N GLU A 39 -15.14 -2.56 14.88
CA GLU A 39 -16.42 -1.94 15.26
C GLU A 39 -17.09 -1.27 14.06
N ASP A 40 -16.34 -0.53 13.24
CA ASP A 40 -16.84 0.13 12.03
C ASP A 40 -17.33 -0.88 10.99
N ALA A 41 -16.61 -1.99 10.81
CA ALA A 41 -17.02 -3.05 9.90
C ALA A 41 -18.31 -3.74 10.36
N VAL A 42 -18.44 -4.01 11.65
CA VAL A 42 -19.68 -4.55 12.24
C VAL A 42 -20.83 -3.55 12.05
N ARG A 43 -20.60 -2.26 12.32
CA ARG A 43 -21.61 -1.21 12.10
C ARG A 43 -22.03 -1.12 10.64
N ASN A 44 -21.08 -1.13 9.71
CA ASN A 44 -21.35 -1.06 8.27
C ASN A 44 -22.08 -2.30 7.76
N TYR A 45 -21.77 -3.49 8.30
CA TYR A 45 -22.42 -4.74 7.92
C TYR A 45 -23.87 -4.81 8.41
N TYR A 46 -24.15 -4.38 9.65
CA TYR A 46 -25.48 -4.38 10.23
C TYR A 46 -26.24 -3.05 10.08
N GLY A 47 -25.74 -2.12 9.26
CA GLY A 47 -26.41 -0.82 9.03
C GLY A 47 -26.60 0.02 10.30
N GLY A 48 -25.73 -0.11 11.30
CA GLY A 48 -25.82 0.62 12.56
C GLY A 48 -26.75 0.01 13.62
N VAL A 49 -27.33 -1.17 13.38
CA VAL A 49 -28.15 -1.87 14.37
C VAL A 49 -27.25 -2.75 15.26
N SER A 50 -27.35 -2.61 16.59
CA SER A 50 -26.54 -3.38 17.53
C SER A 50 -26.84 -4.88 17.39
N PRO A 51 -25.84 -5.76 17.15
CA PRO A 51 -26.11 -7.18 16.97
C PRO A 51 -26.57 -7.78 18.30
N SER A 52 -27.79 -8.31 18.35
CA SER A 52 -28.22 -9.16 19.45
C SER A 52 -27.48 -10.49 19.37
N ARG A 53 -26.48 -10.64 20.25
CA ARG A 53 -25.67 -11.84 20.52
C ARG A 53 -24.66 -12.22 19.42
N PRO A 54 -23.37 -12.41 19.76
CA PRO A 54 -22.38 -12.87 18.79
C PRO A 54 -22.67 -14.32 18.43
N THR A 55 -23.28 -14.54 17.28
CA THR A 55 -23.28 -15.85 16.64
C THR A 55 -21.92 -15.98 15.95
N SER A 56 -21.22 -17.08 16.22
CA SER A 56 -19.82 -17.44 15.94
C SER A 56 -19.34 -17.35 14.47
N THR A 57 -20.03 -16.61 13.60
CA THR A 57 -19.77 -16.58 12.16
C THR A 57 -19.66 -15.14 11.67
N SER A 58 -18.99 -14.28 12.44
CA SER A 58 -18.52 -13.01 11.90
C SER A 58 -17.34 -13.29 10.96
N PRO A 59 -17.35 -12.81 9.70
CA PRO A 59 -16.21 -13.00 8.81
C PRO A 59 -14.98 -12.39 9.47
N SER A 60 -13.92 -13.19 9.61
CA SER A 60 -12.70 -12.85 10.34
C SER A 60 -11.94 -11.65 9.77
N PHE A 61 -12.34 -11.17 8.59
CA PHE A 61 -11.69 -10.07 7.90
C PHE A 61 -12.71 -9.05 7.43
N SER A 62 -12.64 -7.86 8.03
CA SER A 62 -13.23 -6.65 7.47
C SER A 62 -12.35 -6.22 6.30
N GLN A 63 -12.91 -6.09 5.11
CA GLN A 63 -12.17 -5.57 3.96
C GLN A 63 -11.78 -4.12 4.25
N ILE A 64 -10.52 -3.91 4.64
CA ILE A 64 -9.93 -2.59 4.71
C ILE A 64 -9.70 -2.19 3.25
N VAL A 65 -10.53 -1.29 2.74
CA VAL A 65 -10.26 -0.63 1.46
C VAL A 65 -9.28 0.50 1.80
N PRO A 66 -7.98 0.37 1.47
CA PRO A 66 -7.06 1.46 1.71
C PRO A 66 -7.54 2.68 0.92
N VAL A 67 -7.69 3.81 1.61
CA VAL A 67 -7.88 5.09 0.94
C VAL A 67 -6.62 5.33 0.13
N MET A 68 -6.72 5.16 -1.19
CA MET A 68 -5.67 5.55 -2.12
C MET A 68 -5.56 7.07 -2.05
N LEU A 69 -4.60 7.55 -1.26
CA LEU A 69 -4.22 8.95 -1.27
C LEU A 69 -3.59 9.26 -2.63
N SER A 70 -3.75 10.50 -3.09
CA SER A 70 -3.24 10.86 -4.42
C SER A 70 -1.72 10.73 -4.45
N GLU A 71 -1.17 10.36 -5.61
CA GLU A 71 0.28 10.18 -5.77
C GLU A 71 1.08 11.44 -5.41
N GLU A 72 0.46 12.63 -5.50
CA GLU A 72 1.09 13.88 -5.08
C GLU A 72 1.42 13.90 -3.57
N GLU A 73 0.64 13.23 -2.72
CA GLU A 73 0.89 13.18 -1.26
C GLU A 73 2.18 12.40 -0.93
N PHE A 74 2.58 11.45 -1.77
CA PHE A 74 3.79 10.65 -1.59
C PHE A 74 5.00 11.16 -2.37
N SER A 75 4.89 12.31 -3.05
CA SER A 75 5.99 12.87 -3.82
C SER A 75 7.11 13.43 -2.93
N LEU A 76 8.33 12.99 -3.19
CA LEU A 76 9.56 13.52 -2.59
C LEU A 76 9.97 14.78 -3.36
N SER A 77 10.51 15.78 -2.65
CA SER A 77 10.99 17.04 -3.24
C SER A 77 12.50 17.17 -3.11
N GLY A 78 13.16 17.66 -4.16
CA GLY A 78 14.61 17.93 -4.14
C GLY A 78 15.47 16.68 -4.00
N VAL A 79 15.13 15.61 -4.71
CA VAL A 79 15.90 14.35 -4.69
C VAL A 79 17.03 14.42 -5.70
N THR A 80 18.25 14.07 -5.31
CA THR A 80 19.40 13.96 -6.22
C THR A 80 20.01 12.58 -6.12
N ILE A 81 20.27 11.97 -7.28
CA ILE A 81 20.92 10.66 -7.40
C ILE A 81 22.22 10.84 -8.19
N THR A 82 23.33 10.37 -7.63
CA THR A 82 24.63 10.38 -8.28
C THR A 82 25.07 8.95 -8.56
N PHE A 83 25.24 8.62 -9.83
CA PHE A 83 25.69 7.32 -10.29
C PHE A 83 27.21 7.19 -10.18
N ASN A 84 27.71 5.97 -10.09
CA ASN A 84 29.15 5.67 -10.03
C ASN A 84 29.93 6.18 -11.25
N SER A 85 29.27 6.40 -12.39
CA SER A 85 29.82 7.04 -13.59
C SER A 85 30.14 8.53 -13.40
N GLY A 86 29.74 9.13 -12.28
CA GLY A 86 29.79 10.57 -12.03
C GLY A 86 28.56 11.33 -12.57
N MET A 87 27.66 10.66 -13.31
CA MET A 87 26.40 11.27 -13.74
C MET A 87 25.51 11.59 -12.54
N THR A 88 24.91 12.78 -12.53
CA THR A 88 23.98 13.20 -11.47
C THR A 88 22.65 13.61 -12.07
N ILE A 89 21.55 13.09 -11.53
CA ILE A 89 20.18 13.44 -11.90
C ILE A 89 19.50 14.07 -10.68
N SER A 90 18.85 15.22 -10.89
CA SER A 90 18.12 15.94 -9.83
C SER A 90 16.65 16.07 -10.18
N PHE A 91 15.79 15.69 -9.23
CA PHE A 91 14.34 15.73 -9.33
C PHE A 91 13.79 16.84 -8.45
N LYS A 92 13.05 17.76 -9.06
CA LYS A 92 12.34 18.80 -8.31
C LYS A 92 11.24 18.19 -7.45
N ARG A 93 10.44 17.28 -8.04
CA ARG A 93 9.45 16.43 -7.38
C ARG A 93 9.40 15.08 -8.08
N VAL A 94 9.28 13.99 -7.32
CA VAL A 94 9.19 12.63 -7.87
C VAL A 94 8.52 11.69 -6.88
N THR A 95 7.74 10.73 -7.34
CA THR A 95 7.18 9.67 -6.47
C THR A 95 8.22 8.57 -6.23
N PRO A 96 8.15 7.83 -5.11
CA PRO A 96 9.01 6.67 -4.89
C PRO A 96 8.95 5.65 -6.05
N GLY A 97 7.75 5.40 -6.60
CA GLY A 97 7.56 4.55 -7.77
C GLY A 97 8.30 5.06 -9.00
N GLY A 98 8.23 6.38 -9.27
CA GLY A 98 8.96 6.99 -10.38
C GLY A 98 10.49 6.89 -10.24
N ILE A 99 11.03 6.96 -9.02
CA ILE A 99 12.46 6.73 -8.78
C ILE A 99 12.83 5.28 -9.08
N ILE A 100 12.05 4.32 -8.58
CA ILE A 100 12.30 2.89 -8.79
C ILE A 100 12.27 2.56 -10.28
N GLN A 101 11.26 3.04 -11.01
CA GLN A 101 11.14 2.82 -12.45
C GLN A 101 12.35 3.37 -13.21
N MET A 102 12.76 4.60 -12.90
CA MET A 102 13.91 5.23 -13.55
C MET A 102 15.24 4.52 -13.26
N LEU A 103 15.43 3.99 -12.05
CA LEU A 103 16.58 3.13 -11.75
C LEU A 103 16.53 1.82 -12.56
N HIS A 104 15.35 1.23 -12.68
CA HIS A 104 15.14 0.01 -13.47
C HIS A 104 15.40 0.23 -14.96
N ASP A 105 15.05 1.42 -15.49
CA ASP A 105 15.36 1.83 -16.86
C ASP A 105 16.86 2.15 -17.06
N TYR A 106 17.54 2.66 -16.02
CA TYR A 106 18.97 2.93 -16.06
C TYR A 106 19.82 1.64 -16.09
N GLU A 107 19.44 0.62 -15.33
CA GLU A 107 20.14 -0.68 -15.28
C GLU A 107 19.85 -1.58 -16.49
N ARG A 108 18.92 -1.14 -17.34
CA ARG A 108 18.40 -1.90 -18.45
C ARG A 108 19.42 -2.08 -19.56
N ARG A 109 19.45 -3.27 -20.15
CA ARG A 109 20.36 -3.60 -21.26
C ARG A 109 19.68 -3.36 -22.60
N GLU A 110 20.49 -3.05 -23.62
CA GLU A 110 20.01 -3.00 -25.00
C GLU A 110 19.35 -4.34 -25.37
N GLY A 111 18.06 -4.30 -25.68
CA GLY A 111 17.25 -5.48 -26.05
C GLY A 111 16.25 -5.96 -25.00
N ASP A 112 16.28 -5.45 -23.77
CA ASP A 112 15.26 -5.77 -22.77
C ASP A 112 13.90 -5.17 -23.19
N PRO A 113 12.76 -5.86 -23.00
CA PRO A 113 11.45 -5.40 -23.43
C PRO A 113 10.93 -4.22 -22.59
N CYS A 114 10.37 -3.19 -23.25
CA CYS A 114 9.75 -2.05 -22.56
C CYS A 114 8.38 -2.50 -22.09
N ILE A 115 8.29 -3.00 -20.86
CA ILE A 115 6.99 -3.25 -20.25
C ILE A 115 6.63 -1.98 -19.46
N LEU A 116 5.74 -1.19 -20.08
CA LEU A 116 5.04 -0.05 -19.46
C LEU A 116 3.89 -0.57 -18.59
#